data_AF-A0A3D2J934-F1
#
_entry.id   AF-A0A3D2J934-F1
#
_cell.length_a   1.000
_cell.length_b   1.000
_cell.length_c   1.000
_cell.angle_alpha   90.00
_cell.angle_beta   90.00
_cell.angle_gamma   90.00
#
_symmetry.space_group_name_H-M   'P 1'
#
loop_
_entity.id
_entity.type
_entity.pdbx_description
1 polymer ?
#
loop_
_entity_poly.entity_id
_entity_poly.type
_entity_poly.pdbx_seq_one_letter_code
_entity_poly.pdbx_strand_id
1 'polypeptide(L)' 'MIFRSAHHDSRQIEMGDLFVAIRGEHVDGHRFISAAA' A
#
# COMPACT_ATOMS: atom_id res chain seq x y z
N MET A 1 7.28 -10.42 12.15
CA MET A 1 7.66 -9.42 11.13
C MET A 1 7.36 -8.05 11.72
N ILE A 2 8.27 -7.08 11.59
CA ILE A 2 8.11 -5.71 12.13
C ILE A 2 8.02 -4.77 10.93
N PHE A 3 7.02 -3.88 10.95
CA PHE A 3 6.86 -2.81 9.97
C PHE A 3 6.94 -1.45 10.67
N ARG A 4 7.48 -0.45 9.99
CA ARG A 4 7.63 0.91 10.53
C ARG A 4 6.30 1.65 10.57
N SER A 5 5.50 1.54 9.52
CA SER A 5 4.16 2.16 9.39
C SER A 5 3.27 1.37 8.44
N ALA A 6 2.00 1.74 8.35
CA ALA A 6 1.03 1.11 7.45
C ALA A 6 0.28 2.18 6.64
N HIS A 7 0.23 2.00 5.31
CA HIS A 7 -0.38 2.94 4.38
C HIS A 7 -1.30 2.22 3.39
N HIS A 8 -2.45 2.82 3.09
CA HIS A 8 -3.36 2.36 2.03
C HIS A 8 -3.19 3.09 0.69
N ASP A 9 -2.33 4.13 0.66
CA ASP A 9 -2.03 4.93 -0.50
C ASP A 9 -0.61 4.62 -0.95
N SER A 10 -0.47 4.04 -2.13
CA SER A 10 0.82 3.67 -2.72
C SER A 10 1.80 4.84 -2.85
N ARG A 11 1.30 6.08 -2.86
CA ARG A 11 2.12 7.30 -2.96
C ARG A 11 2.82 7.67 -1.65
N GLN A 12 2.49 7.01 -0.54
CA GLN A 12 3.03 7.27 0.79
C GLN A 12 3.97 6.17 1.31
N ILE A 13 4.12 5.06 0.58
CA ILE A 13 4.91 3.91 1.02
C ILE A 13 6.40 4.20 0.95
N GLU A 14 7.12 3.85 2.03
CA GLU A 14 8.57 3.79 2.07
C GLU A 14 9.08 2.37 2.37
N MET A 15 10.40 2.16 2.22
CA MET A 15 11.04 0.91 2.61
C MET A 15 10.80 0.60 4.09
N GLY A 16 10.27 -0.59 4.36
CA GLY A 16 9.96 -1.07 5.71
C GLY A 16 8.52 -0.80 6.15
N ASP A 17 7.71 -0.16 5.33
CA ASP A 17 6.27 0.00 5.57
C ASP A 17 5.45 -1.18 5.05
N LEU A 18 4.24 -1.31 5.59
CA LEU A 18 3.22 -2.23 5.09
C LEU A 18 2.23 -1.48 4.19
N PHE A 19 2.14 -1.90 2.93
CA PHE A 19 1.07 -1.46 2.04
C PHE A 19 -0.18 -2.31 2.24
N VAL A 20 -1.32 -1.65 2.48
CA VAL A 20 -2.63 -2.29 2.63
C VAL A 20 -3.49 -1.96 1.41
N ALA A 21 -3.45 -2.83 0.42
CA ALA A 21 -4.29 -2.73 -0.77
C ALA A 21 -5.75 -3.04 -0.41
N ILE A 22 -6.64 -2.06 -0.57
CA ILE A 22 -8.07 -2.20 -0.31
C ILE A 22 -8.84 -1.83 -1.59
N ARG A 23 -9.92 -2.55 -1.87
CA ARG A 23 -10.85 -2.18 -2.94
C ARG A 23 -11.82 -1.12 -2.44
N GLY A 24 -11.74 0.08 -3.02
CA GLY A 24 -12.69 1.16 -2.81
C GLY A 24 -13.78 1.19 -3.89
N GLU A 25 -14.69 2.16 -3.78
CA GLU A 25 -15.78 2.39 -4.73
C GLU A 25 -15.29 2.77 -6.13
N HIS A 26 -14.28 3.64 -6.20
CA HIS A 26 -13.74 4.17 -7.45
C HIS A 26 -12.45 3.50 -7.90
N VAL A 27 -11.66 2.97 -6.96
CA VAL A 27 -10.28 2.52 -7.20
C VAL A 27 -10.03 1.22 -6.45
N ASP A 28 -9.37 0.27 -7.10
CA ASP A 28 -8.90 -0.97 -6.48
C ASP A 28 -7.40 -0.88 -6.18
N GLY A 29 -7.05 -0.81 -4.88
CA GLY A 29 -5.68 -0.67 -4.40
C GLY A 29 -4.73 -1.80 -4.83
N HIS A 30 -5.27 -2.98 -5.15
CA HIS A 30 -4.46 -4.12 -5.60
C HIS A 30 -3.73 -3.84 -6.92
N ARG A 31 -4.26 -2.91 -7.73
CA ARG A 31 -3.64 -2.48 -8.98
C ARG A 31 -2.29 -1.76 -8.77
N PHE A 32 -1.98 -1.34 -7.55
CA PHE A 32 -0.75 -0.60 -7.22
C PHE A 32 0.28 -1.44 -6.46
N ILE A 33 0.09 -2.75 -6.29
CA ILE A 33 1.06 -3.61 -5.59
C ILE A 33 2.44 -3.55 -6.26
N SER A 34 2.51 -3.58 -7.59
CA SER A 34 3.78 -3.49 -8.31
C SER A 34 4.51 -2.15 -8.15
N ALA A 35 3.78 -1.07 -7.82
CA ALA A 35 4.37 0.25 -7.56
C ALA A 35 4.80 0.42 -6.10
N ALA A 36 4.31 -0.43 -5.20
CA ALA A 36 4.63 -0.44 -3.77
C ALA A 36 5.70 -1.50 -3.41
N ALA A 37 6.23 -2.23 -4.40
CA ALA A 37 7.24 -3.28 -4.24
C ALA A 37 8.67 -2.74 -4.19
#